data_AF-A0A7W4IBK7-F1
#
_entry.id   AF-A0A7W4IBK7-F1
#
_cell.length_a   1.000
_cell.length_b   1.000
_cell.length_c   1.000
_cell.angle_alpha   90.00
_cell.angle_beta   90.00
_cell.angle_gamma   90.00
#
_symmetry.space_group_name_H-M   'P 1'
#
loop_
_entity.id
_entity.type
_entity.pdbx_description
1 polymer ?
#
loop_
_entity_poly.entity_id
_entity_poly.type
_entity_poly.pdbx_seq_one_letter_code
_entity_poly.pdbx_strand_id
1 'polypeptide(L)'
;MDRPISSPAPAARRHRPRATPSLGIFNRIGMFRAERGWTRKTLAERLDVNPQTIGFLERGDYPPSLELAMKIARVFDVPIELVFSLEPFETIATMLRAGPGPGQGQ
;
A
#
# COMPACT_ATOMS: atom_id res chain seq x y z
N MET A 1 -35.21 -3.39 53.02
CA MET A 1 -35.78 -2.56 51.93
C MET A 1 -34.63 -2.23 50.99
N ASP A 2 -34.29 -3.20 50.14
CA ASP A 2 -33.14 -3.13 49.26
C ASP A 2 -33.48 -2.35 47.99
N ARG A 3 -32.60 -1.42 47.61
CA ARG A 3 -32.62 -0.81 46.28
C ARG A 3 -31.55 -1.46 45.42
N PRO A 4 -31.88 -2.07 44.27
CA PRO A 4 -30.86 -2.37 43.28
C PRO A 4 -30.64 -1.14 42.38
N ILE A 5 -29.41 -0.62 42.39
CA ILE A 5 -28.89 0.27 41.35
C ILE A 5 -28.58 -0.55 40.10
N SER A 6 -29.46 -0.52 39.10
CA SER A 6 -29.16 -1.07 37.78
C SER A 6 -28.32 -0.06 37.00
N SER A 7 -27.00 -0.27 36.98
CA SER A 7 -26.10 0.45 36.07
C SER A 7 -26.24 -0.11 34.65
N PRO A 8 -26.52 0.69 33.62
CA PRO A 8 -26.54 0.17 32.25
C PRO A 8 -25.11 -0.12 31.81
N ALA A 9 -24.90 -1.33 31.27
CA ALA A 9 -23.65 -1.76 30.67
C ALA A 9 -23.18 -0.77 29.57
N PRO A 10 -21.86 -0.55 29.41
CA PRO A 10 -21.37 0.31 28.35
C PRO A 10 -21.75 -0.27 26.99
N ALA A 11 -22.45 0.55 26.19
CA ALA A 11 -22.84 0.20 24.84
C ALA A 11 -21.61 -0.27 24.06
N ALA A 12 -21.61 -1.56 23.69
CA ALA A 12 -20.60 -2.16 22.85
C ALA A 12 -20.38 -1.24 21.66
N ARG A 13 -19.13 -0.77 21.49
CA ARG A 13 -18.67 -0.06 20.29
C ARG A 13 -19.09 -0.93 19.10
N ARG A 14 -20.17 -0.52 18.42
CA ARG A 14 -20.55 -1.12 17.15
C ARG A 14 -19.35 -0.91 16.25
N HIS A 15 -18.63 -1.99 15.96
CA HIS A 15 -17.63 -2.00 14.92
C HIS A 15 -18.41 -1.64 13.66
N ARG A 16 -18.39 -0.36 13.27
CA ARG A 16 -18.83 0.01 11.93
C ARG A 16 -17.97 -0.84 11.01
N PRO A 17 -18.54 -1.68 10.13
CA PRO A 17 -17.73 -2.27 9.08
C PRO A 17 -17.08 -1.09 8.39
N ARG A 18 -15.75 -1.00 8.49
CA ARG A 18 -14.97 -0.01 7.77
C ARG A 18 -15.39 -0.24 6.33
N ALA A 19 -16.02 0.75 5.70
CA ALA A 19 -16.41 0.67 4.30
C ALA A 19 -15.21 0.05 3.58
N THR A 20 -15.40 -1.13 2.98
CA THR A 20 -14.34 -1.80 2.22
C THR A 20 -13.79 -0.74 1.28
N PRO A 21 -12.55 -0.24 1.49
CA PRO A 21 -11.99 0.68 0.53
C PRO A 21 -12.03 -0.09 -0.79
N SER A 22 -12.42 0.57 -1.87
CA SER A 22 -12.21 0.04 -3.21
C SER A 22 -10.84 -0.64 -3.22
N LEU A 23 -10.79 -1.90 -3.68
CA LEU A 23 -9.62 -2.78 -3.63
C LEU A 23 -8.50 -2.20 -4.51
N GLY A 24 -7.95 -1.07 -4.11
CA GLY A 24 -6.94 -0.32 -4.83
C GLY A 24 -5.60 -0.96 -4.54
N ILE A 25 -4.92 -1.40 -5.59
CA ILE A 25 -3.55 -1.88 -5.48
C ILE A 25 -2.66 -0.67 -5.17
N PHE A 26 -2.03 -0.66 -3.99
CA PHE A 26 -0.99 0.29 -3.65
C PHE A 26 0.25 -0.02 -4.48
N ASN A 27 0.98 0.99 -4.91
CA ASN A 27 2.21 0.79 -5.68
C ASN A 27 3.35 1.71 -5.23
N ARG A 28 4.57 1.28 -5.53
CA ARG A 28 5.83 2.02 -5.31
C ARG A 28 6.54 2.35 -6.63
N ILE A 29 5.79 2.38 -7.76
CA ILE A 29 6.38 2.65 -9.09
C ILE A 29 7.15 3.95 -9.08
N GLY A 30 6.55 5.03 -8.57
CA GLY A 30 7.21 6.34 -8.50
C GLY A 30 8.47 6.34 -7.65
N MET A 31 8.51 5.55 -6.58
CA MET A 31 9.68 5.40 -5.69
C MET A 31 10.85 4.74 -6.42
N PHE A 32 10.64 3.56 -7.01
CA PHE A 32 11.68 2.85 -7.77
C PHE A 32 12.16 3.65 -8.99
N ARG A 33 11.24 4.40 -9.61
CA ARG A 33 11.58 5.25 -10.74
C ARG A 33 12.48 6.42 -10.31
N ALA A 34 12.19 7.03 -9.15
CA ALA A 34 13.03 8.08 -8.58
C ALA A 34 14.42 7.55 -8.15
N GLU A 35 14.48 6.39 -7.51
CA GLU A 35 15.73 5.72 -7.11
C GLU A 35 16.67 5.51 -8.29
N ARG A 36 16.12 5.21 -9.47
CA ARG A 36 16.89 4.99 -10.70
C ARG A 36 17.07 6.26 -11.55
N GLY A 37 16.57 7.41 -11.10
CA GLY A 37 16.61 8.67 -11.86
C GLY A 37 15.82 8.65 -13.17
N TRP A 38 14.81 7.79 -13.29
CA TRP A 38 14.06 7.61 -14.53
C TRP A 38 12.87 8.58 -14.62
N THR A 39 12.55 9.03 -15.83
CA THR A 39 11.29 9.73 -16.09
C THR A 39 10.16 8.73 -16.36
N ARG A 40 8.89 9.17 -16.31
CA ARG A 40 7.76 8.33 -16.75
C ARG A 40 7.92 7.84 -18.18
N LYS A 41 8.42 8.70 -19.07
CA LYS A 41 8.72 8.35 -20.47
C LYS A 41 9.75 7.22 -20.55
N THR A 42 10.84 7.33 -19.80
CA THR A 42 11.89 6.31 -19.74
C THR A 42 11.37 4.95 -19.26
N LEU A 43 10.50 4.92 -18.24
CA LEU A 43 9.90 3.66 -17.78
C LEU A 43 8.93 3.09 -18.84
N ALA A 44 8.15 3.96 -19.48
CA ALA A 44 7.20 3.58 -20.51
C ALA A 44 7.88 2.96 -21.73
N GLU A 45 9.01 3.53 -22.17
CA GLU A 45 9.85 2.99 -23.25
C GLU A 45 10.38 1.59 -22.93
N ARG A 46 10.83 1.35 -21.69
CA ARG A 46 11.30 0.01 -21.26
C ARG A 46 10.19 -1.04 -21.19
N LEU A 47 8.95 -0.61 -21.00
CA LEU A 47 7.78 -1.48 -20.88
C LEU A 47 6.98 -1.59 -22.17
N ASP A 48 7.37 -0.84 -23.21
CA ASP A 48 6.63 -0.68 -24.47
C ASP A 48 5.16 -0.26 -24.25
N VAL A 49 4.95 0.80 -23.47
CA VAL A 49 3.62 1.36 -23.17
C VAL A 49 3.57 2.86 -23.37
N ASN A 50 2.37 3.43 -23.39
CA ASN A 50 2.18 4.89 -23.40
C ASN A 50 2.68 5.52 -22.07
N PRO A 51 3.46 6.62 -22.09
CA PRO A 51 3.86 7.34 -20.87
C PRO A 51 2.72 7.75 -19.93
N GLN A 52 1.52 7.99 -20.47
CA GLN A 52 0.32 8.26 -19.68
C GLN A 52 -0.09 7.06 -18.82
N THR A 53 0.09 5.83 -19.32
CA THR A 53 -0.13 4.58 -18.57
C THR A 53 0.64 4.60 -17.26
N ILE A 54 1.93 4.98 -17.29
CA ILE A 54 2.75 5.09 -16.08
C ILE A 54 2.18 6.14 -15.12
N GLY A 55 1.69 7.27 -15.63
CA GLY A 55 1.04 8.30 -14.83
C GLY A 55 -0.23 7.82 -14.13
N PHE A 56 -1.11 7.09 -14.85
CA PHE A 56 -2.32 6.50 -14.29
C PHE A 56 -2.01 5.45 -13.23
N LEU A 57 -1.03 4.57 -13.49
CA LEU A 57 -0.60 3.56 -12.55
C LEU A 57 -0.03 4.17 -11.26
N GLU A 58 0.85 5.17 -11.36
CA GLU A 58 1.43 5.84 -10.18
C GLU A 58 0.38 6.50 -9.29
N ARG A 59 -0.68 7.06 -9.87
CA ARG A 59 -1.80 7.64 -9.11
C ARG A 59 -2.78 6.61 -8.57
N GLY A 60 -2.68 5.36 -9.04
CA GLY A 60 -3.62 4.30 -8.70
C GLY A 60 -4.99 4.47 -9.38
N ASP A 61 -5.04 5.15 -10.52
CA ASP A 61 -6.29 5.42 -11.25
C ASP A 61 -6.93 4.11 -11.76
N TYR A 62 -6.11 3.08 -12.02
CA TYR A 62 -6.56 1.71 -12.28
C TYR A 62 -5.48 0.67 -11.90
N PRO A 63 -5.86 -0.58 -11.61
CA PRO A 63 -4.89 -1.66 -11.38
C PRO A 63 -4.22 -2.09 -12.70
N PRO A 64 -2.90 -2.37 -12.72
CA PRO A 64 -2.26 -2.95 -13.89
C PRO A 64 -2.83 -4.34 -14.20
N SER A 65 -2.72 -4.78 -15.46
CA SER A 65 -2.87 -6.21 -15.77
C SER A 65 -1.78 -7.01 -15.06
N LEU A 66 -2.03 -8.29 -14.80
CA LEU A 66 -1.02 -9.18 -14.20
C LEU A 66 0.28 -9.18 -15.02
N GLU A 67 0.18 -9.22 -16.34
CA GLU A 67 1.34 -9.15 -17.24
C GLU A 67 2.15 -7.86 -17.06
N LEU A 68 1.49 -6.71 -17.04
CA LEU A 68 2.15 -5.42 -16.87
C LEU A 68 2.80 -5.31 -15.48
N ALA A 69 2.13 -5.81 -14.43
CA ALA A 69 2.67 -5.85 -13.08
C ALA A 69 3.95 -6.70 -13.01
N MET A 70 3.96 -7.89 -13.62
CA MET A 70 5.15 -8.75 -13.72
C MET A 70 6.28 -8.10 -14.53
N LYS A 71 5.95 -7.43 -15.65
CA LYS A 71 6.94 -6.68 -16.45
C LYS A 71 7.56 -5.54 -15.65
N ILE A 72 6.76 -4.78 -14.91
CA ILE A 72 7.25 -3.69 -14.04
C ILE A 72 8.21 -4.22 -12.98
N ALA A 73 7.83 -5.29 -12.27
CA ALA A 73 8.67 -5.91 -11.25
C ALA A 73 10.02 -6.37 -11.83
N ARG A 74 9.98 -7.03 -13.00
CA ARG A 74 11.19 -7.46 -13.72
C ARG A 74 12.06 -6.29 -14.18
N VAL A 75 11.46 -5.22 -14.72
CA VAL A 75 12.21 -4.02 -15.12
C VAL A 75 12.90 -3.39 -13.92
N PHE A 76 12.27 -3.41 -12.74
CA PHE A 76 12.86 -2.95 -11.48
C PHE A 76 13.75 -3.97 -10.76
N ASP A 77 13.90 -5.17 -11.29
CA ASP A 77 14.73 -6.25 -10.71
C ASP A 77 14.42 -6.52 -9.23
N VAL A 78 13.13 -6.57 -8.90
CA VAL A 78 12.63 -6.81 -7.53
C VAL A 78 11.41 -7.73 -7.54
N PRO A 79 11.10 -8.41 -6.42
CA PRO A 79 9.83 -9.11 -6.24
C PRO A 79 8.63 -8.18 -6.47
N ILE A 80 7.53 -8.74 -6.98
CA ILE A 80 6.32 -7.97 -7.32
C ILE A 80 5.70 -7.33 -6.08
N GLU A 81 5.82 -7.96 -4.92
CA GLU A 81 5.32 -7.50 -3.61
C GLU A 81 6.06 -6.27 -3.09
N LEU A 82 7.28 -6.02 -3.58
CA LEU A 82 7.98 -4.76 -3.27
C LEU A 82 7.43 -3.59 -4.08
N VAL A 83 6.86 -3.87 -5.26
CA VAL A 83 6.29 -2.87 -6.17
C VAL A 83 4.81 -2.64 -5.88
N PHE A 84 4.04 -3.70 -5.61
CA PHE A 84 2.59 -3.67 -5.45
C PHE A 84 2.15 -4.33 -4.15
N SER A 85 1.09 -3.81 -3.54
CA SER A 85 0.52 -4.35 -2.31
C SER A 85 -0.99 -4.15 -2.27
N LEU A 86 -1.71 -5.07 -1.61
CA LEU A 86 -3.13 -4.90 -1.30
C LEU A 86 -3.35 -4.02 -0.06
N GLU A 87 -2.30 -3.78 0.72
CA GLU A 87 -2.29 -2.91 1.89
C GLU A 87 -1.36 -1.70 1.67
N PRO A 88 -1.62 -0.54 2.33
CA PRO A 88 -0.72 0.59 2.27
C PRO A 88 0.69 0.18 2.70
N PHE A 89 1.69 0.61 1.93
CA PHE A 89 3.08 0.40 2.30
C PHE A 89 3.42 1.13 3.59
N GLU A 90 4.10 0.46 4.51
CA GLU A 90 4.63 1.11 5.70
C GLU A 90 5.64 2.20 5.31
N THR A 91 5.54 3.36 5.96
CA THR A 91 6.48 4.46 5.76
C THR A 91 7.65 4.33 6.73
N ILE A 92 8.83 4.79 6.33
CA ILE A 92 9.99 4.87 7.23
C ILE A 92 9.66 5.66 8.50
N ALA A 93 8.89 6.74 8.38
CA ALA A 93 8.48 7.53 9.54
C ALA A 93 7.57 6.72 10.49
N THR A 94 6.73 5.83 9.97
CA THR A 94 5.93 4.89 10.79
C THR A 94 6.82 3.90 11.51
N MET A 95 7.76 3.27 10.79
CA MET A 95 8.71 2.31 11.36
C MET A 95 9.55 2.93 12.48
N LEU A 96 10.09 4.13 12.25
CA LEU A 96 10.93 4.83 13.23
C LEU A 96 10.16 5.28 14.48
N ARG A 97 8.87 5.61 14.35
CA ARG A 97 8.02 5.97 15.50
C ARG A 97 7.59 4.77 16.34
N ALA A 98 7.52 3.58 15.75
CA ALA A 98 7.16 2.35 16.47
C ALA A 98 8.24 1.89 17.46
N GLY A 99 9.44 2.50 17.43
CA GLY A 99 10.62 2.06 18.18
C GLY A 99 11.20 0.76 17.59
N PRO A 100 12.41 0.32 18.01
CA PRO A 100 12.81 -1.06 17.77
C PRO A 100 11.75 -1.96 18.40
N GLY A 101 11.09 -2.79 17.60
CA GLY A 101 10.04 -3.68 18.09
C GLY A 101 10.53 -4.52 19.28
N PRO A 102 9.63 -4.95 20.17
CA PRO A 102 10.01 -5.78 21.30
C PRO A 102 10.58 -7.11 20.78
N GLY A 103 11.90 -7.31 20.95
CA GLY A 103 12.54 -8.62 20.86
C GLY A 103 13.18 -8.99 19.51
N GLN A 104 14.43 -8.57 19.31
CA GLN A 104 15.48 -9.49 18.86
C GLN A 104 16.53 -9.55 19.96
N GLY A 105 16.11 -10.12 21.09
CA GLY A 105 16.97 -10.51 22.18
C GLY A 105 16.66 -11.97 22.49
N GLN A 106 17.32 -12.87 21.81
CA GLN A 106 17.61 -14.22 22.28
C GLN A 106 18.92 -14.67 21.67
#